data_AF-A0A3M4ALG2-F1
#
_entry.id   AF-A0A3M4ALG2-F1
#
_cell.length_a   1.000
_cell.length_b   1.000
_cell.length_c   1.000
_cell.angle_alpha   90.00
_cell.angle_beta   90.00
_cell.angle_gamma   90.00
#
_symmetry.space_group_name_H-M   'P 1'
#
loop_
_entity.id
_entity.type
_entity.pdbx_description
1 polymer ?
#
loop_
_entity_poly.entity_id
_entity_poly.type
_entity_poly.pdbx_seq_one_letter_code
_entity_poly.pdbx_strand_id
1 'polypeptide(L)' 'MHLLEGRVTLQDDSGAEVTVNTGDSVFVAKGAPCAWNSTVYVRKVYAVK' A
#
# COMPACT_ATOMS: atom_id res chain seq x y z
N MET A 1 -6.80 2.69 -0.69
CA MET A 1 -6.95 1.23 -0.78
C MET A 1 -7.06 0.64 0.61
N HIS A 2 -7.77 -0.47 0.74
CA HIS A 2 -7.99 -1.20 2.00
C HIS A 2 -7.60 -2.66 1.82
N LEU A 3 -6.80 -3.22 2.74
CA LEU A 3 -6.27 -4.58 2.66
C LEU A 3 -7.23 -5.59 3.30
N LEU A 4 -7.69 -6.55 2.51
CA LEU A 4 -8.54 -7.64 2.96
C LEU A 4 -7.72 -8.88 3.36
N GLU A 5 -6.53 -9.04 2.80
CA GLU A 5 -5.63 -10.16 3.06
C GLU A 5 -4.18 -9.76 2.74
N GLY A 6 -3.23 -10.31 3.51
CA GLY A 6 -1.80 -10.13 3.29
C GLY A 6 -1.22 -8.89 3.95
N ARG A 7 -0.02 -8.53 3.48
CA ARG A 7 0.75 -7.36 3.95
C ARG A 7 1.57 -6.81 2.80
N VAL A 8 1.76 -5.49 2.79
CA VAL A 8 2.63 -4.78 1.84
C VAL A 8 3.44 -3.71 2.57
N THR A 9 4.68 -3.51 2.14
CA THR A 9 5.46 -2.31 2.48
C THR A 9 5.40 -1.32 1.33
N LEU A 10 4.98 -0.09 1.63
CA LEU A 10 5.00 1.03 0.71
C LEU A 10 6.19 1.92 1.04
N GLN A 11 6.91 2.37 0.02
CA GLN A 11 8.04 3.27 0.18
C GLN A 11 7.84 4.54 -0.65
N ASP A 12 8.15 5.71 -0.08
CA ASP A 12 8.15 6.99 -0.80
C ASP A 12 9.50 7.29 -1.46
N ASP A 13 9.61 8.44 -2.12
CA ASP A 13 10.83 8.88 -2.81
C ASP A 13 11.97 9.32 -1.88
N SER A 14 11.65 9.64 -0.62
CA SER A 14 12.65 9.87 0.44
C SER A 14 13.21 8.57 1.02
N GLY A 15 12.62 7.43 0.65
CA GLY A 15 12.96 6.11 1.16
C GLY A 15 12.23 5.74 2.45
N ALA A 16 11.29 6.57 2.92
CA ALA A 16 10.50 6.27 4.11
C ALA A 16 9.50 5.14 3.81
N GLU A 17 9.37 4.22 4.77
CA GLU A 17 8.57 3.01 4.60
C GLU A 17 7.36 2.98 5.54
N VAL A 18 6.24 2.49 5.03
CA VAL A 18 5.03 2.18 5.80
C VAL A 18 4.61 0.75 5.50
N THR A 19 4.52 -0.07 6.53
CA THR A 19 3.94 -1.41 6.44
C THR A 19 2.43 -1.33 6.64
N VAL A 20 1.67 -1.86 5.68
CA VAL A 20 0.21 -1.87 5.68
C VAL A 20 -0.25 -3.32 5.81
N ASN A 21 -1.03 -3.63 6.85
CA ASN A 21 -1.48 -4.97 7.22
C ASN A 21 -2.93 -5.23 6.77
N THR A 22 -3.38 -6.48 6.89
CA THR A 22 -4.81 -6.81 6.81
C THR A 22 -5.64 -5.92 7.73
N GLY A 23 -6.69 -5.31 7.20
CA GLY A 23 -7.58 -4.38 7.92
C GLY A 23 -7.15 -2.91 7.84
N ASP A 24 -5.91 -2.63 7.44
CA ASP A 24 -5.45 -1.26 7.31
C ASP A 24 -5.95 -0.61 6.01
N SER A 25 -6.15 0.70 6.08
CA SER A 25 -6.50 1.56 4.94
C SER A 25 -5.41 2.59 4.72
N VAL A 26 -5.03 2.76 3.45
CA VAL A 26 -4.02 3.75 3.05
C VAL A 26 -4.51 4.55 1.85
N PHE A 27 -4.15 5.83 1.78
CA PHE A 27 -4.43 6.71 0.66
C PHE A 27 -3.12 7.08 -0.04
N VAL A 28 -3.05 6.86 -1.36
CA VAL A 28 -1.92 7.29 -2.19
C VAL A 28 -2.37 8.52 -2.97
N ALA A 29 -1.80 9.68 -2.65
CA ALA A 29 -2.16 10.93 -3.30
C ALA A 29 -1.76 10.93 -4.78
N LYS A 30 -2.50 11.67 -5.61
CA LYS A 30 -2.18 11.80 -7.04
C LYS A 30 -0.76 12.36 -7.21
N GLY A 31 0.06 11.65 -7.97
CA GLY A 31 1.44 12.04 -8.26
C GLY A 31 2.45 11.67 -7.17
N ALA A 32 2.03 11.10 -6.04
CA ALA A 32 2.96 10.61 -5.02
C ALA A 32 3.71 9.37 -5.54
N PRO A 33 5.06 9.40 -5.61
CA PRO A 33 5.85 8.20 -5.83
C PRO A 33 5.57 7.20 -4.70
N CYS A 34 5.26 5.96 -5.06
CA CYS A 34 4.92 4.93 -4.09
C CYS A 34 5.37 3.57 -4.64
N ALA A 35 6.49 3.07 -4.15
CA ALA A 35 6.96 1.73 -4.48
C ALA A 35 6.15 0.69 -3.70
N TRP A 36 5.73 -0.37 -4.39
CA TRP A 36 5.00 -1.49 -3.82
C TRP A 36 5.93 -2.68 -3.62
N ASN A 37 6.11 -3.15 -2.39
CA ASN A 37 6.87 -4.36 -2.08
C ASN A 37 6.03 -5.34 -1.25
N SER A 38 5.75 -6.52 -1.80
CA SER A 38 5.01 -7.59 -1.13
C SER A 38 5.70 -8.94 -1.34
N THR A 39 5.98 -9.64 -0.25
CA THR A 39 6.57 -10.99 -0.25
C THR A 39 5.52 -12.10 -0.08
N VAL A 40 4.26 -11.73 0.12
CA VAL A 40 3.11 -12.62 0.30
C VAL A 40 1.98 -12.22 -0.63
N TYR A 41 0.99 -13.11 -0.82
CA TYR A 41 -0.24 -12.77 -1.54
C TYR A 41 -0.97 -11.62 -0.85
N VAL A 42 -1.51 -10.71 -1.65
CA VAL A 42 -2.26 -9.54 -1.17
C VAL A 42 -3.59 -9.44 -1.91
N ARG A 43 -4.67 -9.26 -1.14
CA ARG A 43 -6.00 -8.91 -1.65
C ARG A 43 -6.41 -7.55 -1.11
N LYS A 44 -6.85 -6.66 -1.99
CA LYS A 44 -7.25 -5.30 -1.61
C LYS A 44 -8.45 -4.80 -2.41
N VAL A 45 -9.17 -3.86 -1.81
CA VAL A 45 -10.15 -3.02 -2.49
C VAL A 45 -9.52 -1.66 -2.78
N TYR A 46 -9.81 -1.09 -3.94
CA TYR A 46 -9.25 0.20 -4.36
C TYR A 46 -10.33 1.08 -4.99
N ALA A 47 -10.12 2.39 -4.87
CA ALA A 47 -10.91 3.43 -5.53
C ALA A 47 -9.93 4.35 -6.23
N VAL A 48 -10.10 4.52 -7.55
CA VAL A 48 -9.27 5.37 -8.43
C VAL A 48 -10.19 6.13 -9.37
N LYS A 49 -9.71 7.28 -9.88
CA LYS A 49 -10.40 8.09 -10.89
C LYS A 49 -9.53 8.20 -12.13
#